data_AF-A0A2K0TEQ7-F1
#
_entry.id   AF-A0A2K0TEQ7-F1
#
_cell.length_a   1.000
_cell.length_b   1.000
_cell.length_c   1.000
_cell.angle_alpha   90.00
_cell.angle_beta   90.00
_cell.angle_gamma   90.00
#
_symmetry.space_group_name_H-M   'P 1'
#
loop_
_entity.id
_entity.type
_entity.pdbx_description
1 polymer ?
#
loop_
_entity_poly.entity_id
_entity_poly.type
_entity_poly.pdbx_seq_one_letter_code
_entity_poly.pdbx_strand_id
1 'polypeptide(L)'
;MHEFCQAAYIKDKEFMMTLDIAEKLLHKLKDWFEGLPASLLPKTIALPGQLQLHVYYYHLILAIFEPLLQKETAQEFRIREVIADAKKYLHTLVRLYYIRHGYDAMDLFIVIPLVLIASDCVEIVNDQMPTDQLELLRSTLILAATGLYNQRRNHYLAEALFRVILGRMRRPEVALLKDSMKLDEREWNERQGMAQAVRSHWPVSVVKKKEDLDSHILANLVENYAHLNVGQNSEDGEKC
;
A
#
# COMPACT_ATOMS: atom_id res chain seq x y z
N MET A 1 13.82 -11.34 -13.88
CA MET A 1 13.81 -9.93 -13.43
C MET A 1 14.42 -8.96 -14.43
N HIS A 2 15.61 -9.20 -15.00
CA HIS A 2 16.18 -8.28 -16.00
C HIS A 2 15.28 -8.08 -17.23
N GLU A 3 14.78 -9.17 -17.82
CA GLU A 3 13.82 -9.16 -18.94
C GLU A 3 12.50 -8.44 -18.57
N PHE A 4 12.05 -8.56 -17.31
CA PHE A 4 10.86 -7.86 -16.80
C PHE A 4 11.10 -6.36 -16.74
N CYS A 5 12.20 -5.92 -16.14
CA CYS A 5 12.52 -4.49 -16.04
C CYS A 5 12.69 -3.86 -17.43
N GLN A 6 13.25 -4.60 -18.39
CA GLN A 6 13.35 -4.16 -19.77
C GLN A 6 11.96 -4.04 -20.41
N ALA A 7 11.12 -5.07 -20.31
CA ALA A 7 9.77 -5.05 -20.88
C ALA A 7 8.83 -4.03 -20.20
N ALA A 8 8.99 -3.77 -18.90
CA ALA A 8 8.10 -2.87 -18.16
C ALA A 8 8.47 -1.38 -18.30
N TYR A 9 9.74 -1.06 -18.55
CA TYR A 9 10.26 0.31 -18.46
C TYR A 9 11.01 0.83 -19.70
N ILE A 10 11.17 0.04 -20.77
CA ILE A 10 11.68 0.56 -22.05
C ILE A 10 10.60 1.39 -22.74
N LYS A 11 10.97 2.59 -23.22
CA LYS A 11 10.07 3.60 -23.81
C LYS A 11 9.52 3.22 -25.20
N ASP A 12 10.01 2.14 -25.80
CA ASP A 12 9.54 1.66 -27.10
C ASP A 12 8.22 0.89 -26.96
N LYS A 13 7.22 1.33 -27.71
CA LYS A 13 5.85 0.77 -27.75
C LYS A 13 5.80 -0.73 -28.11
N GLU A 14 6.89 -1.32 -28.56
CA GLU A 14 6.98 -2.71 -29.01
C GLU A 14 7.16 -3.74 -27.89
N PHE A 15 7.59 -3.32 -26.70
CA PHE A 15 7.68 -4.19 -25.52
C PHE A 15 6.68 -3.73 -24.47
N MET A 16 5.38 -3.97 -24.71
CA MET A 16 4.42 -3.98 -23.60
C MET A 16 4.46 -5.35 -22.93
N MET A 17 4.40 -5.37 -21.60
CA MET A 17 4.27 -6.61 -20.83
C MET A 17 3.03 -7.36 -21.29
N THR A 18 3.22 -8.52 -21.91
CA THR A 18 2.14 -9.39 -22.35
C THR A 18 1.78 -10.39 -21.26
N LEU A 19 0.54 -10.90 -21.31
CA LEU A 19 0.08 -11.94 -20.39
C LEU A 19 0.97 -13.20 -20.45
N ASP A 20 1.44 -13.60 -21.62
CA ASP A 20 2.34 -14.76 -21.79
C ASP A 20 3.67 -14.57 -21.04
N ILE A 21 4.26 -13.38 -21.11
CA ILE A 21 5.49 -13.06 -20.35
C ILE A 21 5.21 -13.09 -18.85
N ALA A 22 4.10 -12.50 -18.41
CA ALA A 22 3.69 -12.48 -17.01
C ALA A 22 3.44 -13.90 -16.46
N GLU A 23 2.79 -14.77 -17.23
CA GLU A 23 2.55 -16.15 -16.84
C GLU A 23 3.85 -16.97 -16.75
N LYS A 24 4.78 -16.78 -17.69
CA LYS A 24 6.12 -17.38 -17.63
C LYS A 24 6.90 -16.92 -16.40
N LEU A 25 6.81 -15.63 -16.06
CA LEU A 25 7.44 -15.10 -14.85
C LEU A 25 6.79 -15.63 -13.58
N LEU A 26 5.45 -15.73 -13.55
CA LEU A 26 4.72 -16.31 -12.43
C LEU A 26 5.11 -17.76 -12.21
N HIS A 27 5.26 -18.54 -13.27
CA HIS A 27 5.69 -19.94 -13.17
C HIS A 27 7.08 -20.04 -12.56
N LYS A 28 8.07 -19.30 -13.08
CA LYS A 28 9.43 -19.25 -12.51
C LYS A 28 9.43 -18.81 -11.04
N LEU A 29 8.58 -17.85 -10.68
CA LEU A 29 8.49 -17.34 -9.32
C LEU A 29 7.86 -18.37 -8.37
N LYS A 30 6.83 -19.10 -8.84
CA LYS A 30 6.23 -20.21 -8.10
C LYS A 30 7.21 -21.35 -7.87
N ASP A 31 7.92 -21.78 -8.91
CA ASP A 31 8.92 -22.84 -8.81
C ASP A 31 10.01 -22.48 -7.78
N TRP A 32 10.47 -21.23 -7.78
CA TRP A 32 11.41 -20.72 -6.78
C TRP A 32 10.81 -20.74 -5.36
N PHE A 33 9.56 -20.30 -5.20
CA PHE A 33 8.90 -20.21 -3.90
C PHE A 33 8.59 -21.59 -3.31
N GLU A 34 8.20 -22.55 -4.15
CA GLU A 34 8.00 -23.95 -3.76
C GLU A 34 9.31 -24.65 -3.43
N GLY A 35 10.41 -24.23 -4.06
CA GLY A 35 11.77 -24.71 -3.81
C GLY A 35 12.48 -24.11 -2.58
N LEU A 36 11.79 -23.31 -1.76
CA LEU A 36 12.39 -22.69 -0.57
C LEU A 36 12.86 -23.75 0.46
N PRO A 37 13.98 -23.51 1.15
CA PRO A 37 14.46 -24.43 2.19
C PRO A 37 13.44 -24.55 3.32
N ALA A 38 13.51 -25.66 4.06
CA ALA A 38 12.53 -25.99 5.10
C ALA A 38 12.32 -24.87 6.15
N SER A 39 13.35 -24.08 6.45
CA SER A 39 13.28 -22.94 7.40
C SER A 39 12.50 -21.73 6.87
N LEU A 40 12.30 -21.64 5.55
CA LEU A 40 11.60 -20.55 4.86
C LEU A 40 10.20 -20.94 4.37
N LEU A 41 9.74 -22.16 4.66
CA LEU A 41 8.40 -22.60 4.31
C LEU A 41 7.33 -21.85 5.13
N PRO A 42 6.12 -21.63 4.60
CA PRO A 42 5.06 -20.88 5.30
C PRO A 42 4.76 -21.37 6.72
N LYS A 43 4.90 -22.68 6.96
CA LYS A 43 4.67 -23.32 8.27
C LYS A 43 5.75 -23.03 9.32
N THR A 44 6.93 -22.56 8.92
CA THR A 44 8.09 -22.34 9.81
C THR A 44 8.47 -20.88 9.99
N ILE A 45 8.01 -19.98 9.11
CA ILE A 45 8.41 -18.57 9.19
C ILE A 45 7.90 -17.89 10.47
N ALA A 46 8.81 -17.24 11.17
CA ALA A 46 8.52 -16.51 12.41
C ALA A 46 9.32 -15.21 12.56
N LEU A 47 10.47 -15.09 11.91
CA LEU A 47 11.33 -13.91 11.98
C LEU A 47 10.87 -12.83 10.97
N PRO A 48 11.15 -11.53 11.23
CA PRO A 48 10.76 -10.44 10.34
C PRO A 48 11.19 -10.67 8.89
N GLY A 49 12.47 -10.97 8.65
CA GLY A 49 13.00 -11.21 7.30
C GLY A 49 12.36 -12.40 6.58
N GLN A 50 11.92 -13.42 7.32
CA GLN A 50 11.23 -14.57 6.74
C GLN A 50 9.81 -14.20 6.31
N LEU A 51 9.08 -13.45 7.12
CA LEU A 51 7.75 -12.92 6.75
C LEU A 51 7.85 -11.95 5.58
N GLN A 52 8.84 -11.06 5.61
CA GLN A 52 9.10 -10.10 4.54
C GLN A 52 9.37 -10.79 3.20
N LEU A 53 10.13 -11.89 3.17
CA LEU A 53 10.35 -12.65 1.94
C LEU A 53 9.02 -13.07 1.28
N HIS A 54 8.06 -13.54 2.08
CA HIS A 54 6.74 -13.95 1.60
C HIS A 54 5.89 -12.74 1.20
N VAL A 55 5.96 -11.65 1.97
CA VAL A 55 5.31 -10.38 1.65
C VAL A 55 5.76 -9.87 0.28
N TYR A 56 7.06 -9.87 0.02
CA TYR A 56 7.63 -9.38 -1.23
C TYR A 56 7.41 -10.33 -2.42
N TYR A 57 7.27 -11.63 -2.17
CA TYR A 57 6.79 -12.57 -3.19
C TYR A 57 5.40 -12.17 -3.71
N TYR A 58 4.44 -11.92 -2.83
CA TYR A 58 3.10 -11.50 -3.26
C TYR A 58 3.08 -10.07 -3.81
N HIS A 59 3.90 -9.16 -3.27
CA HIS A 59 4.08 -7.83 -3.85
C HIS A 59 4.56 -7.90 -5.31
N LEU A 60 5.53 -8.76 -5.63
CA LEU A 60 6.02 -8.95 -6.99
C LEU A 60 4.92 -9.46 -7.92
N ILE A 61 4.07 -10.38 -7.46
CA ILE A 61 2.91 -10.83 -8.24
C ILE A 61 1.98 -9.66 -8.56
N LEU A 62 1.67 -8.80 -7.58
CA LEU A 62 0.85 -7.61 -7.82
C LEU A 62 1.52 -6.65 -8.81
N ALA A 63 2.82 -6.41 -8.65
CA ALA A 63 3.60 -5.55 -9.55
C ALA A 63 3.62 -6.05 -11.01
N ILE A 64 3.52 -7.36 -11.23
CA ILE A 64 3.46 -7.97 -12.56
C ILE A 64 2.02 -7.93 -13.12
N PHE A 65 1.01 -8.28 -12.32
CA PHE A 65 -0.33 -8.54 -12.83
C PHE A 65 -1.28 -7.34 -12.79
N GLU A 66 -1.17 -6.43 -11.81
CA GLU A 66 -2.07 -5.27 -11.75
C GLU A 66 -2.00 -4.37 -12.99
N PRO A 67 -0.83 -4.11 -13.61
CA PRO A 67 -0.75 -3.33 -14.85
C PRO A 67 -1.42 -4.00 -16.06
N LEU A 68 -1.69 -5.31 -15.99
CA LEU A 68 -2.33 -6.08 -17.07
C LEU A 68 -3.85 -6.02 -17.02
N LEU A 69 -4.44 -5.38 -15.99
CA LEU A 69 -5.88 -5.13 -15.92
C LEU A 69 -6.29 -4.10 -16.97
N GLN A 70 -6.55 -4.57 -18.19
CA GLN A 70 -7.23 -3.81 -19.24
C GLN A 70 -8.75 -4.00 -19.13
N LYS A 71 -9.53 -3.06 -19.65
CA LYS A 71 -10.99 -3.23 -19.72
C LYS A 71 -11.33 -4.35 -20.71
N GLU A 72 -11.96 -5.41 -20.20
CA GLU A 72 -12.87 -6.32 -20.92
C GLU A 72 -12.20 -7.29 -21.92
N THR A 73 -11.43 -8.25 -21.41
CA THR A 73 -11.02 -9.45 -22.18
C THR A 73 -11.29 -10.75 -21.42
N ALA A 74 -11.47 -11.87 -22.14
CA ALA A 74 -11.76 -13.18 -21.53
C ALA A 74 -10.68 -13.67 -20.55
N GLN A 75 -9.45 -13.19 -20.68
CA GLN A 75 -8.31 -13.52 -19.82
C GLN A 75 -8.31 -12.71 -18.50
N GLU A 76 -9.15 -11.67 -18.40
CA GLU A 76 -9.23 -10.77 -17.26
C GLU A 76 -9.67 -11.48 -15.97
N PHE A 77 -10.55 -12.49 -16.08
CA PHE A 77 -10.99 -13.27 -14.92
C PHE A 77 -9.82 -13.93 -14.20
N ARG A 78 -8.92 -14.58 -14.95
CA ARG A 78 -7.73 -15.25 -14.40
C ARG A 78 -6.76 -14.24 -13.77
N ILE A 79 -6.56 -13.09 -14.40
CA ILE A 79 -5.70 -12.01 -13.87
C ILE A 79 -6.28 -11.50 -12.55
N ARG A 80 -7.60 -11.26 -12.49
CA ARG A 80 -8.30 -10.83 -11.28
C ARG A 80 -8.18 -11.85 -10.15
N GLU A 81 -8.28 -13.14 -10.42
CA GLU A 81 -8.07 -14.20 -9.41
C GLU A 81 -6.66 -14.17 -8.84
N VAL A 82 -5.63 -14.12 -9.70
CA VAL A 82 -4.23 -14.05 -9.26
C VAL A 82 -3.96 -12.83 -8.38
N ILE A 83 -4.51 -11.68 -8.76
CA ILE A 83 -4.41 -10.43 -7.97
C ILE A 83 -5.15 -10.56 -6.65
N ALA A 84 -6.38 -11.08 -6.66
CA ALA A 84 -7.20 -11.24 -5.45
C ALA A 84 -6.52 -12.16 -4.42
N ASP A 85 -5.96 -13.28 -4.89
CA ASP A 85 -5.18 -14.20 -4.05
C ASP A 85 -3.94 -13.50 -3.49
N ALA A 86 -3.15 -12.82 -4.32
CA ALA A 86 -1.96 -12.12 -3.87
C ALA A 86 -2.27 -11.04 -2.82
N LYS A 87 -3.35 -10.27 -2.99
CA LYS A 87 -3.83 -9.29 -1.98
C LYS A 87 -4.23 -9.97 -0.69
N LYS A 88 -5.01 -11.04 -0.76
CA LYS A 88 -5.45 -11.81 0.41
C LYS A 88 -4.25 -12.31 1.22
N TYR A 89 -3.23 -12.88 0.56
CA TYR A 89 -2.04 -13.36 1.25
C TYR A 89 -1.20 -12.21 1.80
N LEU A 90 -1.04 -11.12 1.06
CA LEU A 90 -0.33 -9.92 1.51
C LEU A 90 -0.98 -9.34 2.79
N HIS A 91 -2.30 -9.17 2.80
CA HIS A 91 -3.06 -8.72 3.98
C HIS A 91 -2.83 -9.65 5.17
N THR A 92 -2.90 -10.96 4.94
CA THR A 92 -2.67 -11.97 5.97
C THR A 92 -1.28 -11.85 6.58
N LEU A 93 -0.25 -11.76 5.73
CA LEU A 93 1.14 -11.68 6.15
C LEU A 93 1.46 -10.39 6.91
N VAL A 94 0.92 -9.25 6.49
CA VAL A 94 1.11 -7.99 7.22
C VAL A 94 0.45 -8.04 8.61
N ARG A 95 -0.74 -8.65 8.72
CA ARG A 95 -1.39 -8.86 10.03
C ARG A 95 -0.58 -9.80 10.92
N LEU A 96 -0.04 -10.89 10.37
CA LEU A 96 0.86 -11.80 11.09
C LEU A 96 2.14 -11.11 11.55
N TYR A 97 2.72 -10.28 10.69
CA TYR A 97 3.89 -9.45 11.02
C TYR A 97 3.59 -8.56 12.23
N TYR A 98 2.47 -7.82 12.18
CA TYR A 98 2.06 -6.96 13.29
C TYR A 98 1.88 -7.73 14.61
N ILE A 99 1.19 -8.88 14.59
CA ILE A 99 0.94 -9.67 15.79
C ILE A 99 2.25 -10.16 16.44
N ARG A 100 3.28 -10.47 15.64
CA ARG A 100 4.54 -11.04 16.15
C ARG A 100 5.59 -10.00 16.49
N HIS A 101 5.61 -8.87 15.79
CA HIS A 101 6.72 -7.92 15.84
C HIS A 101 6.29 -6.50 16.19
N GLY A 102 4.98 -6.21 16.16
CA GLY A 102 4.48 -4.85 16.28
C GLY A 102 5.07 -3.93 15.22
N TYR A 103 5.09 -2.63 15.52
CA TYR A 103 5.69 -1.60 14.65
C TYR A 103 6.63 -0.65 15.40
N ASP A 104 7.02 -1.00 16.63
CA ASP A 104 7.85 -0.13 17.47
C ASP A 104 9.29 -0.05 16.97
N ALA A 105 9.80 -1.16 16.42
CA ALA A 105 11.10 -1.20 15.78
C ALA A 105 11.04 -0.66 14.35
N MET A 106 12.10 0.05 13.94
CA MET A 106 12.26 0.50 12.56
C MET A 106 12.37 -0.69 11.62
N ASP A 107 11.59 -0.67 10.55
CA ASP A 107 11.66 -1.62 9.45
C ASP A 107 11.41 -0.92 8.11
N LEU A 108 12.44 -0.87 7.27
CA LEU A 108 12.35 -0.27 5.94
C LEU A 108 11.42 -1.05 5.00
N PHE A 109 11.34 -2.36 5.17
CA PHE A 109 10.71 -3.26 4.22
C PHE A 109 9.21 -3.42 4.45
N ILE A 110 8.69 -3.01 5.61
CA ILE A 110 7.24 -3.07 5.87
C ILE A 110 6.47 -1.90 5.27
N VAL A 111 7.13 -0.77 4.99
CA VAL A 111 6.48 0.48 4.58
C VAL A 111 5.74 0.36 3.24
N ILE A 112 6.35 -0.29 2.25
CA ILE A 112 5.73 -0.52 0.94
C ILE A 112 4.49 -1.44 1.05
N PRO A 113 4.56 -2.61 1.72
CA PRO A 113 3.38 -3.41 2.02
C PRO A 113 2.27 -2.63 2.72
N LEU A 114 2.60 -1.80 3.72
CA LEU A 114 1.61 -1.03 4.48
C LEU A 114 0.86 -0.03 3.59
N VAL A 115 1.57 0.71 2.73
CA VAL A 115 0.90 1.69 1.86
C VAL A 115 0.05 1.02 0.79
N LEU A 116 0.45 -0.15 0.29
CA LEU A 116 -0.34 -0.93 -0.68
C LEU A 116 -1.67 -1.38 -0.07
N ILE A 117 -1.62 -2.06 1.07
CA ILE A 117 -2.86 -2.55 1.72
C ILE A 117 -3.75 -1.39 2.19
N ALA A 118 -3.15 -0.28 2.64
CA ALA A 118 -3.90 0.91 3.04
C ALA A 118 -4.60 1.55 1.83
N SER A 119 -3.89 1.69 0.70
CA SER A 119 -4.46 2.23 -0.54
C SER A 119 -5.62 1.37 -1.03
N ASP A 120 -5.46 0.05 -1.03
CA ASP A 120 -6.52 -0.88 -1.40
C ASP A 120 -7.75 -0.75 -0.51
N CYS A 121 -7.56 -0.65 0.82
CA CYS A 121 -8.68 -0.47 1.74
C CYS A 121 -9.40 0.86 1.48
N VAL A 122 -8.67 1.95 1.30
CA VAL A 122 -9.25 3.28 1.04
C VAL A 122 -10.04 3.32 -0.26
N GLU A 123 -9.60 2.60 -1.30
CA GLU A 123 -10.33 2.52 -2.58
C GLU A 123 -11.66 1.74 -2.47
N ILE A 124 -11.73 0.75 -1.58
CA ILE A 124 -12.88 -0.16 -1.48
C ILE A 124 -13.89 0.29 -0.42
N VAL A 125 -13.42 0.89 0.69
CA VAL A 125 -14.25 1.26 1.83
C VAL A 125 -15.39 2.21 1.42
N ASN A 126 -16.62 1.76 1.62
CA ASN A 126 -17.85 2.49 1.31
C ASN A 126 -18.96 2.18 2.33
N ASP A 127 -19.91 3.12 2.51
CA ASP A 127 -20.98 2.99 3.52
C ASP A 127 -22.08 1.99 3.14
N GLN A 128 -22.11 1.55 1.89
CA GLN A 128 -23.10 0.60 1.38
C GLN A 128 -22.66 -0.86 1.55
N MET A 129 -21.46 -1.12 2.07
CA MET A 129 -20.96 -2.47 2.24
C MET A 129 -21.59 -3.17 3.46
N PRO A 130 -21.66 -4.51 3.45
CA PRO A 130 -21.99 -5.30 4.64
C PRO A 130 -21.11 -4.92 5.83
N THR A 131 -21.68 -4.87 7.04
CA THR A 131 -21.01 -4.40 8.26
C THR A 131 -19.74 -5.18 8.57
N ASP A 132 -19.77 -6.50 8.43
CA ASP A 132 -18.64 -7.41 8.65
C ASP A 132 -17.47 -7.12 7.71
N GLN A 133 -17.75 -6.89 6.42
CA GLN A 133 -16.74 -6.55 5.42
C GLN A 133 -16.16 -5.16 5.66
N LEU A 134 -17.01 -4.20 6.03
CA LEU A 134 -16.59 -2.85 6.38
C LEU A 134 -15.66 -2.84 7.59
N GLU A 135 -16.00 -3.57 8.65
CA GLU A 135 -15.16 -3.70 9.84
C GLU A 135 -13.83 -4.37 9.54
N LEU A 136 -13.83 -5.42 8.71
CA LEU A 136 -12.60 -6.09 8.28
C LEU A 136 -11.65 -5.12 7.54
N LEU A 137 -12.18 -4.35 6.58
CA LEU A 137 -11.40 -3.37 5.82
C LEU A 137 -10.92 -2.22 6.70
N ARG A 138 -11.78 -1.69 7.56
CA ARG A 138 -11.40 -0.68 8.56
C ARG A 138 -10.28 -1.17 9.46
N SER A 139 -10.40 -2.37 10.02
CA SER A 139 -9.35 -2.92 10.89
C SER A 139 -8.00 -3.04 10.17
N THR A 140 -8.01 -3.39 8.89
CA THR A 140 -6.81 -3.50 8.06
C THR A 140 -6.22 -2.12 7.76
N LEU A 141 -7.07 -1.15 7.41
CA LEU A 141 -6.67 0.23 7.16
C LEU A 141 -6.05 0.87 8.40
N ILE A 142 -6.70 0.75 9.56
CA ILE A 142 -6.19 1.31 10.83
C ILE A 142 -4.85 0.67 11.20
N LEU A 143 -4.72 -0.65 11.07
CA LEU A 143 -3.47 -1.36 11.30
C LEU A 143 -2.35 -0.86 10.38
N ALA A 144 -2.63 -0.69 9.09
CA ALA A 144 -1.65 -0.24 8.11
C ALA A 144 -1.21 1.21 8.36
N ALA A 145 -2.17 2.10 8.61
CA ALA A 145 -1.92 3.50 8.91
C ALA A 145 -1.16 3.69 10.23
N THR A 146 -1.47 2.89 11.26
CA THR A 146 -0.70 2.87 12.51
C THR A 146 0.74 2.44 12.27
N GLY A 147 0.95 1.43 11.42
CA GLY A 147 2.30 1.02 11.01
C GLY A 147 3.07 2.15 10.33
N LEU A 148 2.49 2.80 9.32
CA LEU A 148 3.10 3.96 8.67
C LEU A 148 3.40 5.08 9.68
N TYR A 149 2.47 5.31 10.61
CA TYR A 149 2.65 6.31 11.64
C TYR A 149 3.85 6.02 12.55
N ASN A 150 4.03 4.77 12.98
CA ASN A 150 5.15 4.42 13.85
C ASN A 150 6.49 4.47 13.09
N GLN A 151 6.50 4.02 11.83
CA GLN A 151 7.70 4.03 11.00
C GLN A 151 8.17 5.44 10.62
N ARG A 152 7.27 6.44 10.60
CA ARG A 152 7.61 7.82 10.24
C ARG A 152 8.68 8.47 11.13
N ARG A 153 8.82 8.01 12.37
CA ARG A 153 9.82 8.52 13.33
C ARG A 153 11.25 8.31 12.85
N ASN A 154 11.48 7.28 12.04
CA ASN A 154 12.79 6.88 11.55
C ASN A 154 12.89 6.90 10.01
N HIS A 155 11.76 7.10 9.31
CA HIS A 155 11.69 6.96 7.86
C HIS A 155 10.85 8.06 7.22
N TYR A 156 11.52 8.98 6.52
CA TYR A 156 10.89 10.09 5.79
C TYR A 156 9.78 9.63 4.84
N LEU A 157 10.01 8.53 4.11
CA LEU A 157 9.01 8.01 3.18
C LEU A 157 7.75 7.55 3.92
N ALA A 158 7.87 6.95 5.11
CA ALA A 158 6.70 6.58 5.91
C ALA A 158 5.89 7.80 6.36
N GLU A 159 6.53 8.94 6.67
CA GLU A 159 5.83 10.21 6.96
C GLU A 159 5.02 10.68 5.75
N ALA A 160 5.64 10.73 4.57
CA ALA A 160 4.95 11.14 3.35
C ALA A 160 3.77 10.22 3.02
N LEU A 161 3.96 8.90 3.09
CA LEU A 161 2.92 7.92 2.79
C LEU A 161 1.80 7.93 3.82
N PHE A 162 2.12 8.11 5.11
CA PHE A 162 1.11 8.27 6.16
C PHE A 162 0.18 9.44 5.85
N ARG A 163 0.72 10.60 5.47
CA ARG A 163 -0.08 11.79 5.11
C ARG A 163 -0.96 11.56 3.90
N VAL A 164 -0.44 10.90 2.87
CA VAL A 164 -1.22 10.55 1.68
C VAL A 164 -2.39 9.64 2.05
N ILE A 165 -2.14 8.57 2.81
CA ILE A 165 -3.21 7.67 3.25
C ILE A 165 -4.22 8.42 4.11
N LEU A 166 -3.75 9.23 5.07
CA LEU A 166 -4.61 10.00 5.95
C LEU A 166 -5.53 10.96 5.18
N GLY A 167 -5.00 11.71 4.22
CA GLY A 167 -5.79 12.63 3.38
C GLY A 167 -6.77 11.93 2.43
N ARG A 168 -6.58 10.63 2.17
CA ARG A 168 -7.54 9.82 1.39
C ARG A 168 -8.58 9.10 2.27
N MET A 169 -8.40 9.03 3.59
CA MET A 169 -9.38 8.42 4.49
C MET A 169 -10.64 9.28 4.61
N ARG A 170 -11.80 8.65 4.80
CA ARG A 170 -13.03 9.38 5.15
C ARG A 170 -13.04 9.70 6.64
N ARG A 171 -13.88 10.67 7.04
CA ARG A 171 -13.94 11.16 8.43
C ARG A 171 -14.14 10.05 9.49
N PRO A 172 -15.01 9.04 9.30
CA PRO A 172 -15.16 7.96 10.28
C PRO A 172 -13.87 7.15 10.48
N GLU A 173 -13.14 6.85 9.40
CA GLU A 173 -11.88 6.12 9.49
C GLU A 173 -10.77 6.96 10.15
N VAL A 174 -10.73 8.27 9.91
CA VAL A 174 -9.80 9.18 10.62
C VAL A 174 -10.10 9.21 12.12
N ALA A 175 -11.37 9.28 12.52
CA ALA A 175 -11.77 9.24 13.93
C ALA A 175 -11.35 7.91 14.59
N LEU A 176 -11.63 6.78 13.94
CA LEU A 176 -11.19 5.46 14.40
C LEU A 176 -9.67 5.36 14.55
N LEU A 177 -8.91 5.95 13.61
CA LEU A 177 -7.46 5.98 13.69
C LEU A 177 -6.99 6.76 14.92
N LYS A 178 -7.49 7.99 15.11
CA LYS A 178 -7.18 8.83 16.28
C LYS A 178 -7.45 8.08 17.58
N ASP A 179 -8.63 7.48 17.71
CA ASP A 179 -9.05 6.74 18.90
C ASP A 179 -8.15 5.53 19.16
N SER A 180 -7.84 4.76 18.12
CA SER A 180 -7.00 3.55 18.23
C SER A 180 -5.58 3.85 18.71
N MET A 181 -5.06 5.02 18.34
CA MET A 181 -3.70 5.45 18.67
C MET A 181 -3.62 6.26 19.96
N LYS A 182 -4.77 6.60 20.57
CA LYS A 182 -4.86 7.44 21.78
C LYS A 182 -4.08 8.76 21.66
N LEU A 183 -4.10 9.37 20.47
CA LEU A 183 -3.40 10.63 20.24
C LEU A 183 -4.22 11.80 20.80
N ASP A 184 -3.56 12.68 21.56
CA ASP A 184 -4.16 13.96 21.95
C ASP A 184 -4.28 14.89 20.73
N GLU A 185 -5.29 15.76 20.74
CA GLU A 185 -5.58 16.76 19.71
C GLU A 185 -4.35 17.64 19.41
N ARG A 186 -3.56 17.96 20.43
CA ARG A 186 -2.32 18.75 20.28
C ARG A 186 -1.25 17.99 19.50
N GLU A 187 -1.02 16.72 19.85
CA GLU A 187 -0.06 15.88 19.13
C GLU A 187 -0.49 15.65 17.68
N TRP A 188 -1.79 15.52 17.44
CA TRP A 188 -2.33 15.39 16.09
C TRP A 188 -2.07 16.65 15.25
N ASN A 189 -2.36 17.83 15.81
CA ASN A 189 -2.30 19.11 15.08
C ASN A 189 -0.87 19.63 14.86
N GLU A 190 0.01 19.57 15.86
CA GLU A 190 1.42 19.98 15.71
C GLU A 190 2.14 19.18 14.62
N ARG A 191 1.78 17.90 14.51
CA ARG A 191 2.40 16.97 13.56
C ARG A 191 1.83 17.10 12.16
N GLN A 192 0.71 17.80 11.95
CA GLN A 192 0.22 18.13 10.60
C GLN A 192 0.98 19.30 9.95
N GLY A 193 1.64 20.17 10.72
CA GLY A 193 2.27 21.40 10.23
C GLY A 193 3.60 21.27 9.45
N MET A 194 4.21 20.09 9.38
CA MET A 194 5.46 19.90 8.63
C MET A 194 5.17 19.67 7.13
N ALA A 195 5.09 20.76 6.37
CA ALA A 195 5.12 20.70 4.90
C ALA A 195 6.51 20.25 4.45
N GLN A 196 6.67 18.95 4.20
CA GLN A 196 7.92 18.40 3.71
C GLN A 196 7.89 18.37 2.17
N ALA A 197 8.86 19.04 1.54
CA ALA A 197 8.96 19.07 0.09
C ALA A 197 9.31 17.67 -0.45
N VAL A 198 8.32 16.95 -0.98
CA VAL A 198 8.53 15.65 -1.61
C VAL A 198 8.76 15.85 -3.10
N ARG A 199 9.98 15.57 -3.57
CA ARG A 199 10.38 15.69 -5.00
C ARG A 199 10.46 14.33 -5.72
N SER A 200 9.83 13.30 -5.15
CA SER A 200 9.90 11.94 -5.66
C SER A 200 8.93 11.72 -6.83
N HIS A 201 9.44 11.15 -7.91
CA HIS A 201 8.65 10.67 -9.05
C HIS A 201 8.21 9.21 -8.89
N TRP A 202 8.34 8.66 -7.68
CA TRP A 202 7.98 7.27 -7.41
C TRP A 202 6.45 7.11 -7.33
N PRO A 203 5.84 6.18 -8.08
CA PRO A 203 4.42 5.88 -7.96
C PRO A 203 4.17 5.04 -6.70
N VAL A 204 3.23 5.50 -5.87
CA VAL A 204 2.96 4.94 -4.53
C VAL A 204 2.23 3.61 -4.56
N SER A 205 1.49 3.34 -5.63
CA SER A 205 0.80 2.07 -5.88
C SER A 205 1.28 1.42 -7.17
N VAL A 206 0.89 0.16 -7.37
CA VAL A 206 1.07 -0.45 -8.69
C VAL A 206 0.09 0.22 -9.65
N VAL A 207 0.67 0.86 -10.67
CA VAL A 207 -0.07 1.70 -11.62
C VAL A 207 -0.85 0.79 -12.56
N LYS A 208 -2.16 0.69 -12.35
CA LYS A 208 -3.09 -0.11 -13.15
C LYS A 208 -3.15 0.37 -14.61
N LYS A 209 -3.03 1.68 -14.83
CA LYS A 209 -3.01 2.31 -16.17
C LYS A 209 -2.00 3.42 -16.26
N LYS A 210 -1.32 3.53 -17.39
CA LYS A 210 -0.32 4.59 -17.64
C LYS A 210 -0.90 6.00 -17.58
N GLU A 211 -2.18 6.15 -17.92
CA GLU A 211 -2.94 7.41 -17.83
C GLU A 211 -3.11 7.91 -16.38
N ASP A 212 -3.11 7.00 -15.42
CA ASP A 212 -3.26 7.30 -13.99
C ASP A 212 -1.90 7.48 -13.30
N LEU A 213 -0.77 7.39 -14.03
CA LEU A 213 0.56 7.42 -13.44
C LEU A 213 0.79 8.70 -12.62
N ASP A 214 0.48 9.87 -13.20
CA ASP A 214 0.73 11.15 -12.55
C ASP A 214 -0.10 11.34 -11.27
N SER A 215 -1.33 10.82 -11.22
CA SER A 215 -2.16 10.91 -10.01
C SER A 215 -1.67 10.01 -8.87
N HIS A 216 -0.80 9.03 -9.18
CA HIS A 216 -0.22 8.11 -8.21
C HIS A 216 1.25 8.43 -7.85
N ILE A 217 1.85 9.45 -8.48
CA ILE A 217 3.20 9.93 -8.13
C ILE A 217 3.18 10.52 -6.73
N LEU A 218 4.15 10.12 -5.89
CA LEU A 218 4.22 10.56 -4.49
C LEU A 218 4.27 12.08 -4.33
N ALA A 219 5.03 12.80 -5.16
CA ALA A 219 5.05 14.27 -5.11
C ALA A 219 3.65 14.87 -5.30
N ASN A 220 2.93 14.42 -6.33
CA ASN A 220 1.58 14.89 -6.65
C ASN A 220 0.57 14.46 -5.57
N LEU A 221 0.70 13.25 -5.03
CA LEU A 221 -0.15 12.77 -3.94
C LEU A 221 0.05 13.58 -2.66
N VAL A 222 1.29 13.94 -2.33
CA VAL A 222 1.58 14.79 -1.18
C VAL A 222 1.03 16.19 -1.41
N GLU A 223 1.19 16.75 -2.61
CA GLU A 223 0.59 18.06 -2.95
C GLU A 223 -0.94 18.03 -2.83
N ASN A 224 -1.59 17.00 -3.38
CA ASN A 224 -3.06 16.89 -3.39
C ASN A 224 -3.63 16.59 -1.99
N TYR A 225 -2.97 15.75 -1.18
CA TYR A 225 -3.56 15.20 0.04
C TYR A 225 -2.89 15.66 1.34
N ALA A 226 -1.65 16.15 1.32
CA ALA A 226 -1.01 16.66 2.52
C ALA A 226 -1.53 18.06 2.91
N HIS A 227 -1.97 18.87 1.95
CA HIS A 227 -2.52 20.21 2.20
C HIS A 227 -4.00 20.21 2.59
N LEU A 228 -4.78 19.18 2.22
CA LEU A 228 -6.21 19.05 2.57
C LEU A 228 -6.46 18.98 4.09
N ASN A 229 -5.44 18.65 4.87
CA ASN A 229 -5.52 18.57 6.33
C ASN A 229 -5.13 19.88 7.04
N VAL A 230 -4.73 20.92 6.31
CA VAL A 230 -4.26 22.20 6.90
C VAL A 230 -5.37 23.27 6.98
N GLY A 231 -6.54 23.04 6.36
CA GLY A 231 -7.50 24.10 6.04
C GLY A 231 -8.92 23.95 6.62
N GLN A 232 -9.12 23.58 7.88
CA GLN A 232 -10.45 23.67 8.54
C GLN A 232 -10.48 24.55 9.81
N ASN A 233 -9.52 25.48 9.99
CA ASN A 233 -9.51 26.41 11.13
C ASN A 233 -9.45 27.90 10.73
N SER A 234 -9.97 28.28 9.56
CA SER A 234 -10.02 29.69 9.14
C SER A 234 -11.42 30.16 8.77
N GLU A 235 -12.42 29.83 9.59
CA GLU A 235 -13.71 30.54 9.62
C GLU A 235 -14.22 30.56 11.06
N ASP A 236 -13.69 31.47 11.88
CA ASP A 236 -14.40 32.10 13.02
C ASP A 236 -13.43 33.06 13.72
N GLY A 237 -13.40 34.30 13.24
CA GLY A 237 -12.54 35.30 13.85
C GLY A 237 -12.48 36.63 13.12
N GLU A 238 -13.62 37.25 12.82
CA GLU A 238 -13.69 38.71 12.73
C GLU A 238 -15.15 39.21 12.82
N LYS A 239 -15.60 39.41 14.06
CA LYS A 239 -16.51 40.51 14.38
C LYS A 239 -15.73 41.48 15.27
N CYS A 240 -15.38 42.62 14.70
CA CYS A 240 -15.23 43.86 15.44
C CYS A 240 -15.93 44.96 14.66
#